data_AF-A0A6L3X5F5-F1
#
_entry.id   AF-A0A6L3X5F5-F1
#
_cell.length_a   1.000
_cell.length_b   1.000
_cell.length_c   1.000
_cell.angle_alpha   90.00
_cell.angle_beta   90.00
_cell.angle_gamma   90.00
#
_symmetry.space_group_name_H-M   'P 1'
#
loop_
_entity.id
_entity.type
_entity.pdbx_description
1 polymer ?
#
loop_
_entity_poly.entity_id
_entity_poly.type
_entity_poly.pdbx_seq_one_letter_code
_entity_poly.pdbx_strand_id
1 'polypeptide(L)'
;VGEADYTKTLLEELGEIAFWKLAIKPGKPFAFGKLPHSWFCGLPGHPVSAALTFYQLVIPLLAKLSGNNASPLPERVRVRAATRLKKSPGRLDFQRGILARN
;
A
#
# COMPACT_ATOMS: atom_id res chain seq x y z
N VAL A 1 -11.55 20.26 -9.63
CA VAL A 1 -12.94 19.82 -9.83
C VAL A 1 -12.98 18.93 -11.06
N GLY A 2 -12.42 17.74 -10.91
CA GLY A 2 -12.07 16.83 -12.01
C GLY A 2 -12.20 15.38 -11.54
N GLU A 3 -12.19 14.43 -12.48
CA GLU A 3 -12.48 12.98 -12.38
C GLU A 3 -12.45 12.29 -11.00
N ALA A 4 -11.50 12.63 -10.12
CA ALA A 4 -11.42 12.18 -8.73
C ALA A 4 -12.68 12.49 -7.88
N ASP A 5 -13.35 13.61 -8.15
CA ASP A 5 -14.56 14.00 -7.40
C ASP A 5 -15.76 13.11 -7.77
N TYR A 6 -15.94 12.80 -9.06
CA TYR A 6 -17.01 11.92 -9.54
C TYR A 6 -16.78 10.46 -9.14
N THR A 7 -15.54 9.97 -9.23
CA THR A 7 -15.20 8.60 -8.84
C THR A 7 -15.42 8.36 -7.35
N LYS A 8 -15.17 9.36 -6.49
CA LYS A 8 -15.46 9.25 -5.07
C LYS A 8 -16.95 9.11 -4.79
N THR A 9 -17.79 9.98 -5.36
CA THR A 9 -19.25 9.92 -5.17
C THR A 9 -19.81 8.58 -5.65
N LEU A 10 -19.41 8.12 -6.84
CA LEU A 10 -19.84 6.82 -7.36
C LEU A 10 -19.42 5.65 -6.46
N LEU A 11 -18.22 5.70 -5.89
CA LEU A 11 -17.76 4.66 -4.97
C LEU A 11 -18.53 4.66 -3.64
N GLU A 12 -18.92 5.84 -3.15
CA GLU A 12 -19.76 5.99 -1.95
C GLU A 12 -21.21 5.53 -2.20
N GLU A 13 -21.73 5.66 -3.42
CA GLU A 13 -23.03 5.12 -3.83
C GLU A 13 -23.03 3.59 -3.99
N LEU A 14 -21.93 3.02 -4.49
CA LEU A 14 -21.79 1.59 -4.76
C LEU A 14 -21.45 0.75 -3.53
N GLY A 15 -20.95 1.35 -2.44
CA GLY A 15 -20.62 0.63 -1.23
C GLY A 15 -19.91 1.46 -0.16
N GLU A 16 -19.41 0.77 0.87
CA GLU A 16 -18.78 1.41 2.01
C GLU A 16 -17.26 1.49 1.80
N ILE A 17 -16.80 2.64 1.28
CA ILE A 17 -15.39 2.87 0.96
C ILE A 17 -14.75 3.91 1.90
N ALA A 18 -13.66 3.51 2.56
CA ALA A 18 -12.86 4.41 3.38
C ALA A 18 -11.63 4.93 2.63
N PHE A 19 -11.36 6.23 2.75
CA PHE A 19 -10.20 6.88 2.15
C PHE A 19 -9.13 7.18 3.19
N TRP A 20 -8.07 6.38 3.22
CA TRP A 20 -7.00 6.46 4.21
C TRP A 20 -5.84 7.34 3.76
N LYS A 21 -5.22 8.01 4.73
CA LYS A 21 -3.96 8.75 4.58
C LYS A 21 -2.87 8.04 5.39
N LEU A 22 -2.20 7.10 4.75
CA LEU A 22 -1.17 6.26 5.36
C LEU A 22 0.08 7.06 5.72
N ALA A 23 0.68 6.74 6.86
CA ALA A 23 1.96 7.27 7.29
C ALA A 23 3.15 6.51 6.66
N ILE A 24 3.09 6.25 5.34
CA ILE A 24 4.14 5.55 4.60
C ILE A 24 4.68 6.41 3.44
N LYS A 25 5.84 6.03 2.93
CA LYS A 25 6.49 6.65 1.77
C LYS A 25 7.22 5.57 0.95
N PRO A 26 7.06 5.55 -0.38
CA PRO A 26 6.01 6.20 -1.16
C PRO A 26 4.61 5.63 -0.83
N GLY A 27 3.53 6.27 -1.31
CA GLY A 27 2.15 5.78 -1.13
C GLY A 27 1.39 6.31 0.09
N LYS A 28 0.94 7.59 0.05
CA LYS A 28 0.12 8.16 1.12
C LYS A 28 -1.38 7.81 1.01
N PRO A 29 -2.06 8.04 -0.12
CA PRO A 29 -3.49 7.74 -0.20
C PRO A 29 -3.71 6.26 -0.52
N PHE A 30 -4.74 5.68 0.09
CA PHE A 30 -5.23 4.34 -0.21
C PHE A 30 -6.74 4.32 0.05
N ALA A 31 -7.53 3.78 -0.86
CA ALA A 31 -8.96 3.58 -0.66
C ALA A 31 -9.23 2.09 -0.46
N PHE A 32 -10.01 1.74 0.56
CA PHE A 32 -10.37 0.36 0.84
C PHE A 32 -11.78 0.27 1.37
N GLY A 33 -12.51 -0.75 0.95
CA GLY A 33 -13.87 -0.93 1.40
C GLY A 33 -14.57 -2.13 0.80
N LYS A 34 -15.85 -2.25 1.13
CA LYS A 34 -16.70 -3.36 0.71
C LYS A 34 -17.74 -2.89 -0.30
N LEU A 35 -17.77 -3.56 -1.43
CA LEU A 35 -18.85 -3.51 -2.42
C LEU A 35 -19.81 -4.70 -2.16
N PRO A 36 -21.00 -4.77 -2.79
CA PRO A 36 -22.01 -5.78 -2.48
C PRO A 36 -21.50 -7.22 -2.53
N HIS A 37 -20.57 -7.51 -3.46
CA HIS A 37 -20.05 -8.87 -3.70
C HIS A 37 -18.52 -8.94 -3.77
N SER A 38 -17.80 -7.88 -3.38
CA SER A 38 -16.35 -7.84 -3.49
C SER A 38 -15.69 -6.86 -2.52
N TRP A 39 -14.36 -6.98 -2.37
CA TRP A 39 -13.54 -5.99 -1.71
C TRP A 39 -12.94 -5.04 -2.75
N PHE A 40 -12.96 -3.76 -2.46
CA PHE A 40 -12.38 -2.71 -3.30
C PHE A 40 -11.03 -2.25 -2.74
N CYS A 41 -10.02 -2.15 -3.61
CA CYS A 41 -8.69 -1.63 -3.28
C CYS A 41 -8.29 -0.54 -4.28
N GLY A 42 -8.45 0.72 -3.91
CA GLY A 42 -8.04 1.88 -4.72
C GLY A 42 -6.60 2.27 -4.46
N LEU A 43 -5.74 2.08 -5.46
CA LEU A 43 -4.33 2.40 -5.41
C LEU A 43 -4.05 3.87 -5.82
N PRO A 44 -2.97 4.48 -5.31
CA PRO A 44 -2.54 5.81 -5.75
C PRO A 44 -2.10 5.80 -7.22
N GLY A 45 -2.38 6.87 -7.97
CA GLY A 45 -2.04 6.95 -9.41
C GLY A 45 -0.54 6.95 -9.75
N HIS A 46 0.34 7.25 -8.79
CA HIS A 46 1.79 7.23 -9.04
C HIS A 46 2.33 5.78 -9.05
N PRO A 47 3.01 5.30 -10.12
CA PRO A 47 3.35 3.88 -10.29
C PRO A 47 4.11 3.24 -9.12
N VAL A 48 5.18 3.89 -8.63
CA VAL A 48 5.95 3.37 -7.47
C VAL A 48 5.11 3.33 -6.20
N SER A 49 4.19 4.29 -6.03
CA SER A 49 3.28 4.31 -4.89
C SER A 49 2.26 3.19 -5.01
N ALA A 50 1.70 2.96 -6.21
CA ALA A 50 0.73 1.90 -6.47
C ALA A 50 1.35 0.53 -6.18
N ALA A 51 2.53 0.26 -6.73
CA ALA A 51 3.24 -0.99 -6.55
C ALA A 51 3.58 -1.25 -5.07
N LEU A 52 4.08 -0.25 -4.35
CA LEU A 52 4.40 -0.38 -2.93
C LEU A 52 3.15 -0.61 -2.09
N THR A 53 2.10 0.19 -2.29
CA THR A 53 0.83 0.06 -1.58
C THR A 53 0.19 -1.31 -1.83
N PHE A 54 0.19 -1.78 -3.09
CA PHE A 54 -0.29 -3.11 -3.43
C PHE A 54 0.52 -4.20 -2.71
N TYR A 55 1.85 -4.12 -2.77
CA TYR A 55 2.72 -5.12 -2.16
C TYR A 55 2.56 -5.20 -0.63
N GLN A 56 2.45 -4.05 0.04
CA GLN A 56 2.38 -4.01 1.51
C GLN A 56 0.97 -4.27 2.07
N LEU A 57 -0.10 -3.94 1.33
CA LEU A 57 -1.47 -4.01 1.85
C LEU A 57 -2.36 -5.02 1.11
N VAL A 58 -2.28 -5.07 -0.22
CA VAL A 58 -3.18 -5.91 -1.03
C VAL A 58 -2.69 -7.36 -1.10
N ILE A 59 -1.38 -7.61 -1.17
CA ILE A 59 -0.85 -8.99 -1.12
C ILE A 59 -1.27 -9.71 0.18
N PRO A 60 -1.12 -9.12 1.38
CA PRO A 60 -1.62 -9.74 2.61
C PRO A 60 -3.14 -9.98 2.62
N LEU A 61 -3.92 -9.06 2.05
CA LEU A 61 -5.37 -9.24 1.89
C LEU A 61 -5.69 -10.46 1.02
N LEU A 62 -5.06 -10.57 -0.15
CA LEU A 62 -5.28 -11.67 -1.08
C LEU A 62 -4.85 -13.02 -0.48
N ALA A 63 -3.73 -13.06 0.24
CA ALA A 63 -3.28 -14.27 0.93
C ALA A 63 -4.29 -14.72 1.99
N LYS A 64 -4.88 -13.78 2.74
CA LYS A 64 -5.93 -14.09 3.70
C LYS A 64 -7.21 -14.59 3.00
N LEU A 65 -7.60 -13.95 1.90
CA LEU A 65 -8.78 -14.33 1.13
C LEU A 65 -8.63 -15.70 0.43
N SER A 66 -7.41 -16.10 0.08
CA SER A 66 -7.15 -17.41 -0.52
C SER A 66 -7.11 -18.56 0.51
N GLY A 67 -7.26 -18.26 1.80
CA GLY A 67 -7.14 -19.25 2.88
C GLY A 67 -5.70 -19.66 3.17
N ASN A 68 -4.71 -18.93 2.65
CA ASN A 68 -3.30 -19.20 2.96
C ASN A 68 -2.96 -18.74 4.38
N ASN A 69 -2.54 -19.68 5.22
CA ASN A 69 -2.15 -19.43 6.61
C ASN A 69 -0.66 -19.06 6.78
N ALA A 70 0.12 -19.05 5.70
CA ALA A 70 1.51 -18.60 5.73
C ALA A 70 1.61 -17.08 5.91
N SER A 71 2.70 -16.61 6.51
CA SER A 71 2.99 -15.17 6.59
C SER A 71 3.12 -14.59 5.18
N PRO A 72 2.25 -13.65 4.76
CA PRO A 72 2.23 -13.17 3.39
C PRO A 72 3.30 -12.11 3.10
N LEU A 73 3.92 -11.56 4.13
CA LEU A 73 4.98 -10.57 4.01
C LEU A 73 6.36 -11.23 4.15
N PRO A 74 7.36 -10.77 3.36
CA PRO A 74 8.70 -11.30 3.42
C PRO A 74 9.36 -11.02 4.78
N GLU A 75 10.29 -11.90 5.16
CA GLU A 75 11.12 -11.73 6.35
C GLU A 75 11.94 -10.43 6.27
N ARG A 76 12.14 -9.79 7.42
CA ARG A 76 12.97 -8.58 7.54
C ARG A 76 14.22 -8.91 8.32
N VAL A 77 15.37 -8.63 7.71
CA VAL A 77 16.69 -8.78 8.34
C VAL A 77 17.27 -7.43 8.75
N ARG A 78 17.95 -7.39 9.90
CA ARG A 78 18.66 -6.18 10.36
C ARG A 78 20.06 -6.16 9.76
N VAL A 79 20.40 -5.09 9.05
CA VAL A 79 21.69 -4.94 8.37
C VAL A 79 22.30 -3.56 8.60
N ARG A 80 23.62 -3.44 8.39
CA ARG A 80 24.31 -2.14 8.36
C ARG A 80 24.17 -1.53 6.97
N ALA A 81 23.82 -0.26 6.89
CA ALA A 81 23.79 0.47 5.62
C ALA A 81 25.22 0.85 5.20
N ALA A 82 25.60 0.50 3.97
CA ALA A 82 26.89 0.89 3.39
C ALA A 82 26.91 2.36 2.91
N THR A 83 25.74 2.98 2.76
CA THR A 83 25.58 4.35 2.28
C THR A 83 24.67 5.15 3.20
N ARG A 84 24.81 6.49 3.16
CA ARG A 84 23.97 7.40 3.94
C ARG A 84 22.54 7.44 3.37
N LEU A 85 21.56 7.09 4.19
CA LEU A 85 20.14 7.15 3.83
C LEU A 85 19.53 8.50 4.19
N LYS A 86 18.95 9.21 3.23
CA LYS A 86 18.17 10.45 3.49
C LYS A 86 16.77 10.08 3.93
N LYS A 87 16.43 10.32 5.20
CA LYS A 87 15.12 10.01 5.79
C LYS A 87 14.55 11.23 6.51
N SER A 88 13.27 11.49 6.29
CA SER A 88 12.51 12.51 7.03
C SER A 88 11.62 11.84 8.08
N PRO A 89 11.45 12.42 9.29
CA PRO A 89 10.52 11.92 10.31
C PRO A 89 9.04 11.87 9.84
N GLY A 90 8.19 11.16 10.59
CA GLY A 90 6.73 11.17 10.42
C GLY A 90 6.14 10.15 9.44
N ARG A 91 6.95 9.47 8.62
CA ARG A 91 6.49 8.39 7.72
C ARG A 91 7.44 7.20 7.74
N LEU A 92 6.90 5.99 7.64
CA LEU A 92 7.68 4.79 7.36
C LEU A 92 8.12 4.82 5.88
N ASP A 93 9.42 4.87 5.63
CA ASP A 93 9.98 5.06 4.28
C ASP A 93 10.52 3.74 3.74
N PHE A 94 9.82 3.17 2.76
CA PHE A 94 10.20 1.98 2.01
C PHE A 94 11.20 2.37 0.92
N GLN A 95 12.40 2.76 1.34
CA GLN A 95 13.51 3.01 0.43
C GLN A 95 13.97 1.69 -0.19
N ARG A 96 14.37 1.73 -1.46
CA ARG A 96 14.91 0.55 -2.14
C ARG A 96 16.41 0.47 -1.87
N GLY A 97 16.91 -0.75 -1.70
CA GLY A 97 18.33 -1.03 -1.51
C GLY A 97 18.72 -2.33 -2.17
N ILE A 98 20.03 -2.54 -2.34
CA ILE A 98 20.60 -3.78 -2.85
C ILE A 98 21.30 -4.45 -1.66
N LEU A 99 20.92 -5.68 -1.35
CA LEU A 99 21.58 -6.50 -0.34
C LEU A 99 22.61 -7.39 -1.03
N ALA A 100 23.88 -7.27 -0.63
CA ALA A 100 24.98 -8.08 -1.13
C ALA A 100 25.86 -8.56 0.04
N ARG A 101 26.55 -9.68 -0.15
CA ARG A 101 27.64 -10.10 0.74
C ARG A 101 28.91 -9.35 0.32
N ASN A 102 29.67 -8.90 1.31
CA ASN A 102 31.01 -8.38 1.10
C ASN A 102 31.97 -9.52 0.74
#